data_AF-A0A933V5P8-F1
#
_entry.id   AF-A0A933V5P8-F1
#
_cell.length_a   1.000
_cell.length_b   1.000
_cell.length_c   1.000
_cell.angle_alpha   90.00
_cell.angle_beta   90.00
_cell.angle_gamma   90.00
#
_symmetry.space_group_name_H-M   'P 1'
#
loop_
_entity.id
_entity.type
_entity.pdbx_description
1 polymer ?
#
loop_
_entity_poly.entity_id
_entity_poly.type
_entity_poly.pdbx_seq_one_letter_code
_entity_poly.pdbx_strand_id
1 'polypeptide(L)' 'MLNIGINGFGRIGRIASRIILTRKNLQLAAINSRASTSSHAYL' A
#
# COMPACT_ATOMS: atom_id res chain seq x y z
N MET A 1 -1.83 -7.88 -15.30
CA MET A 1 -1.53 -7.46 -13.91
C MET A 1 -1.78 -5.96 -13.83
N LEU A 2 -2.63 -5.50 -12.91
CA LEU A 2 -2.99 -4.08 -12.76
C LEU A 2 -2.13 -3.42 -11.67
N ASN A 3 -1.46 -2.32 -12.02
CA ASN A 3 -0.61 -1.56 -11.10
C ASN A 3 -1.43 -0.56 -10.30
N ILE A 4 -1.28 -0.59 -8.98
CA ILE A 4 -2.02 0.24 -8.04
C ILE A 4 -1.07 1.17 -7.29
N GLY A 5 -1.39 2.46 -7.27
CA GLY A 5 -0.79 3.44 -6.37
C GLY A 5 -1.73 3.76 -5.20
N ILE A 6 -1.19 3.94 -4.00
CA ILE A 6 -1.95 4.38 -2.82
C ILE A 6 -1.48 5.78 -2.42
N ASN A 7 -2.40 6.76 -2.41
CA ASN A 7 -2.15 8.10 -1.88
C ASN A 7 -2.82 8.25 -0.52
N GLY A 8 -2.03 8.20 0.56
CA GLY A 8 -2.49 8.20 1.95
C GLY A 8 -2.39 6.81 2.60
N PHE A 9 -1.26 6.52 3.25
CA PHE A 9 -0.99 5.22 3.90
C PHE A 9 -1.42 5.16 5.37
N GLY A 10 -2.63 5.66 5.64
CA GLY A 10 -3.31 5.52 6.94
C GLY A 10 -3.87 4.12 7.14
N ARG A 11 -4.87 3.99 8.04
CA ARG A 11 -5.50 2.70 8.36
C ARG A 11 -6.06 1.98 7.11
N ILE A 12 -6.78 2.69 6.25
CA ILE A 12 -7.38 2.09 5.04
C ILE A 12 -6.33 1.75 3.98
N GLY A 13 -5.37 2.65 3.71
CA GLY A 13 -4.29 2.38 2.75
C GLY A 13 -3.48 1.12 3.11
N ARG A 14 -3.22 0.92 4.40
CA ARG A 14 -2.54 -0.27 4.93
C ARG A 14 -3.34 -1.56 4.84
N ILE A 15 -4.67 -1.50 4.97
CA ILE A 15 -5.54 -2.66 4.77
C ILE A 15 -5.65 -2.97 3.27
N ALA A 16 -5.78 -1.94 2.44
CA ALA A 16 -5.80 -2.08 0.99
C ALA A 16 -4.52 -2.74 0.46
N SER A 17 -3.33 -2.34 0.94
CA SER A 17 -2.08 -2.99 0.54
C SER A 17 -2.04 -4.46 0.93
N ARG A 18 -2.51 -4.83 2.13
CA ARG A 18 -2.63 -6.23 2.56
C ARG A 18 -3.53 -7.04 1.63
N ILE A 19 -4.66 -6.49 1.20
CA ILE A 19 -5.57 -7.14 0.25
C ILE A 19 -4.93 -7.24 -1.14
N ILE A 20 -4.23 -6.21 -1.60
CA ILE A 20 -3.55 -6.22 -2.90
C ILE A 20 -2.51 -7.35 -2.96
N LEU A 21 -1.74 -7.52 -1.89
CA LEU A 21 -0.70 -8.56 -1.78
C LEU A 21 -1.25 -10.00 -1.85
N THR A 22 -2.54 -10.22 -1.59
CA THR A 22 -3.16 -11.56 -1.70
C THR A 22 -3.76 -11.84 -3.09
N ARG A 23 -3.78 -10.86 -4.00
CA ARG A 23 -4.43 -10.99 -5.32
C ARG A 23 -3.42 -11.05 -6.45
N LYS A 24 -3.36 -12.19 -7.14
CA LYS A 24 -2.42 -12.44 -8.25
C LYS A 24 -2.56 -11.50 -9.45
N ASN A 25 -3.72 -10.85 -9.62
CA ASN A 25 -3.97 -9.93 -10.73
C ASN A 25 -3.62 -8.46 -10.41
N LEU A 26 -3.22 -8.15 -9.17
CA LEU A 26 -2.91 -6.80 -8.71
C LEU A 26 -1.45 -6.70 -8.28
N GLN A 27 -0.85 -5.52 -8.47
CA GLN A 27 0.49 -5.20 -8.01
C GLN A 27 0.49 -3.82 -7.35
N LEU A 28 0.97 -3.74 -6.10
CA LEU A 28 1.18 -2.45 -5.43
C LEU A 28 2.47 -1.82 -5.97
N ALA A 29 2.33 -0.75 -6.76
CA ALA A 29 3.44 -0.12 -7.46
C ALA A 29 4.03 1.07 -6.72
N ALA A 30 3.21 1.82 -5.96
CA ALA A 30 3.69 2.99 -5.22
C ALA A 30 2.81 3.31 -4.01
N ILE A 31 3.42 3.92 -2.99
CA ILE A 31 2.74 4.50 -1.83
C ILE A 31 3.23 5.94 -1.66
N ASN A 32 2.30 6.88 -1.55
CA ASN A 32 2.56 8.25 -1.13
C ASN A 32 1.97 8.49 0.28
N SER A 33 2.78 9.06 1.17
CA SER A 33 2.38 9.36 2.54
C SER A 33 3.25 10.46 3.16
N ARG A 34 2.72 11.15 4.18
CA ARG A 34 3.45 12.20 4.90
C ARG A 34 4.43 11.64 5.95
N ALA A 35 4.24 10.40 6.39
CA ALA A 35 5.12 9.75 7.36
C ALA A 35 6.24 8.95 6.68
N SER A 36 7.33 8.73 7.39
CA SER A 36 8.51 8.02 6.89
C SER A 36 8.20 6.58 6.49
N THR A 37 9.00 6.05 5.55
CA THR A 37 8.92 4.65 5.13
C THR A 37 9.14 3.68 6.30
N SER A 38 10.06 3.99 7.22
CA SER A 38 10.32 3.20 8.42
C SER A 38 9.08 3.03 9.31
N SER A 39 8.28 4.09 9.48
CA SER A 39 7.03 4.01 10.24
C SER A 39 6.02 3.08 9.57
N HIS A 40 5.90 3.16 8.24
CA HIS A 40 4.96 2.33 7.48
C HIS A 40 5.40 0.87 7.36
N ALA A 41 6.70 0.60 7.37
CA ALA A 41 7.23 -0.76 7.38
C ALA A 41 6.96 -1.46 8.72
N TYR A 42 6.90 -0.70 9.81
CA TYR A 42 6.59 -1.22 11.15
C TYR A 42 5.08 -1.51 11.36
N LEU A 43 4.19 -0.75 10.71
CA LEU A 43 2.73 -0.77 10.91
C LEU A 43 1.96 -1.65 9.90
#